data_AF-A0A434RBU7-F1
#
_entry.id   AF-A0A434RBU7-F1
#
_cell.length_a   1.000
_cell.length_b   1.000
_cell.length_c   1.000
_cell.angle_alpha   90.00
_cell.angle_beta   90.00
_cell.angle_gamma   90.00
#
_symmetry.space_group_name_H-M   'P 1'
#
loop_
_entity.id
_entity.type
_entity.pdbx_description
1 polymer ?
#
loop_
_entity_poly.entity_id
_entity_poly.type
_entity_poly.pdbx_seq_one_letter_code
_entity_poly.pdbx_strand_id
1 'polypeptide(L)'
;AETFEAAEEAAQLIRADYEEEKPSASFDSPGTKTIPAAGKSPLFKEDVKAGDFDAAYAAAAVRIDARYSTPTQHHNPIELFSTTAFWQGDQLIVHEPSQNVTGWKAELARELKIDPANVRIVSPFIGGAFGSKGPMTPRTAIVAVAAKRLGRPVRCVTSRMQAFGTQTYRAETRHRIRIGAGEDGRITAFAHEGWEVTSRPDPYVVGGTSATGRMYDYGSVLTHVSLVQADRNTPGYMRSPPETPYVYALENAMDEMAVALGMDPVEFRRINEPKAEPIGKKPFSSRSLIQCYEQAANAFGWAKRDPKVGAMRDGDWLIGMGCATAIYPTAVAPCAARVRLTSDGD
;
A
#
# COMPACT_ATOMS: atom_id res chain seq x y z
N ALA A 1 -24.41 -10.62 -25.29
CA ALA A 1 -25.70 -11.29 -25.00
C ALA A 1 -26.68 -10.28 -24.42
N GLU A 2 -27.97 -10.60 -24.37
CA GLU A 2 -29.01 -9.71 -23.84
C GLU A 2 -29.28 -9.90 -22.34
N THR A 3 -28.87 -11.03 -21.77
CA THR A 3 -28.93 -11.31 -20.32
C THR A 3 -27.54 -11.64 -19.78
N PHE A 4 -27.40 -11.61 -18.45
CA PHE A 4 -26.16 -12.00 -17.76
C PHE A 4 -25.89 -13.49 -17.95
N GLU A 5 -26.91 -14.33 -17.80
CA GLU A 5 -26.83 -15.79 -17.91
C GLU A 5 -26.36 -16.21 -19.30
N ALA A 6 -26.94 -15.61 -20.35
CA ALA A 6 -26.53 -15.89 -21.73
C ALA A 6 -25.10 -15.38 -22.04
N ALA A 7 -24.63 -14.33 -21.35
CA ALA A 7 -23.25 -13.88 -21.51
C ALA A 7 -22.25 -14.86 -20.86
N GLU A 8 -22.56 -15.36 -19.66
CA GLU A 8 -21.75 -16.36 -18.96
C GLU A 8 -21.72 -17.70 -19.72
N GLU A 9 -22.88 -18.18 -20.20
CA GLU A 9 -22.94 -19.40 -21.01
C GLU A 9 -22.12 -19.26 -22.30
N ALA A 10 -22.30 -18.16 -23.04
CA ALA A 10 -21.52 -17.89 -24.25
C ALA A 10 -20.02 -17.78 -23.98
N ALA A 11 -19.61 -17.23 -22.83
CA ALA A 11 -18.19 -17.14 -22.45
C ALA A 11 -17.57 -18.54 -22.23
N GLN A 12 -18.33 -19.50 -21.69
CA GLN A 12 -17.87 -20.88 -21.50
C GLN A 12 -17.73 -21.67 -22.81
N LEU A 13 -18.35 -21.20 -23.90
CA LEU A 13 -18.24 -21.82 -25.22
C LEU A 13 -16.98 -21.37 -26.00
N ILE A 14 -16.27 -20.36 -25.50
CA ILE A 14 -15.02 -19.89 -26.12
C ILE A 14 -13.96 -20.98 -25.99
N ARG A 15 -13.40 -21.40 -27.12
CA ARG A 15 -12.25 -22.30 -27.20
C ARG A 15 -11.01 -21.50 -27.58
N ALA A 16 -9.95 -21.67 -26.82
CA ALA A 16 -8.65 -21.07 -27.09
C ALA A 16 -7.56 -22.11 -26.85
N ASP A 17 -6.59 -22.16 -27.76
CA ASP A 17 -5.39 -22.98 -27.63
C ASP A 17 -4.25 -22.10 -27.10
N TYR A 18 -3.50 -22.64 -26.15
CA TYR A 18 -2.39 -21.96 -25.50
C TYR A 18 -1.13 -22.82 -25.58
N GLU A 19 0.01 -22.20 -25.87
CA GLU A 19 1.31 -22.81 -25.64
C GLU A 19 1.66 -22.63 -24.15
N GLU A 20 1.74 -23.73 -23.40
CA GLU A 20 1.97 -23.69 -21.96
C GLU A 20 3.44 -23.42 -21.63
N GLU A 21 3.68 -22.41 -20.80
CA GLU A 21 4.98 -22.13 -20.20
C GLU A 21 4.87 -22.19 -18.67
N LYS A 22 5.98 -22.52 -18.00
CA LYS A 22 6.02 -22.55 -16.53
C LYS A 22 6.05 -21.11 -15.98
N PRO A 23 5.03 -20.66 -15.22
CA PRO A 23 4.97 -19.28 -14.75
C PRO A 23 5.97 -19.01 -13.61
N SER A 24 6.57 -17.82 -13.64
CA SER A 24 7.36 -17.25 -12.54
C SER A 24 6.45 -16.50 -11.56
N ALA A 25 5.60 -17.21 -10.82
CA ALA A 25 4.47 -16.61 -10.10
C ALA A 25 4.77 -16.15 -8.65
N SER A 26 5.94 -16.45 -8.07
CA SER A 26 6.30 -16.12 -6.69
C SER A 26 7.68 -15.50 -6.60
N PHE A 27 8.03 -14.90 -5.45
CA PHE A 27 9.34 -14.27 -5.20
C PHE A 27 10.53 -15.14 -5.64
N ASP A 28 10.50 -16.43 -5.30
CA ASP A 28 11.62 -17.36 -5.52
C ASP A 28 11.46 -18.22 -6.79
N SER A 29 10.46 -17.92 -7.62
CA SER A 29 10.24 -18.69 -8.84
C SER A 29 11.40 -18.47 -9.84
N PRO A 30 11.92 -19.54 -10.48
CA PRO A 30 12.87 -19.40 -11.57
C PRO A 30 12.29 -18.51 -12.67
N GLY A 31 13.06 -17.52 -13.14
CA GLY A 31 12.64 -16.60 -14.20
C GLY A 31 12.04 -15.26 -13.72
N THR A 32 11.93 -15.04 -12.40
CA THR A 32 11.69 -13.69 -11.88
C THR A 32 12.91 -12.79 -12.12
N LYS A 33 12.66 -11.49 -12.25
CA LYS A 33 13.70 -10.48 -12.40
C LYS A 33 13.62 -9.50 -11.25
N THR A 34 14.73 -9.33 -10.54
CA THR A 34 14.86 -8.30 -9.51
C THR A 34 15.46 -7.05 -10.10
N ILE A 35 14.81 -5.91 -9.93
CA ILE A 35 15.30 -4.59 -10.37
C ILE A 35 15.19 -3.55 -9.25
N PRO A 36 16.04 -2.51 -9.22
CA PRO A 36 15.88 -1.41 -8.28
C PRO A 36 14.56 -0.66 -8.51
N ALA A 37 13.87 -0.32 -7.42
CA ALA A 37 12.62 0.47 -7.45
C ALA A 37 12.87 1.97 -7.63
N ALA A 38 14.03 2.47 -7.22
CA ALA A 38 14.40 3.88 -7.32
C ALA A 38 14.23 4.39 -8.76
N GLY A 39 13.47 5.49 -8.92
CA GLY A 39 13.21 6.12 -10.21
C GLY A 39 12.15 5.42 -11.07
N LYS A 40 11.53 4.32 -10.60
CA LYS A 40 10.43 3.64 -11.32
C LYS A 40 9.06 4.25 -11.05
N SER A 41 8.94 5.07 -10.01
CA SER A 41 7.73 5.83 -9.68
C SER A 41 8.08 7.29 -9.44
N PRO A 42 7.26 8.26 -9.90
CA PRO A 42 7.43 9.67 -9.54
C PRO A 42 7.42 9.94 -8.03
N LEU A 43 6.77 9.05 -7.26
CA LEU A 43 6.66 9.12 -5.81
C LEU A 43 7.85 8.45 -5.08
N PHE A 44 8.70 7.70 -5.79
CA PHE A 44 9.86 7.01 -5.23
C PHE A 44 11.09 7.21 -6.14
N LYS A 45 11.73 8.38 -5.99
CA LYS A 45 12.81 8.82 -6.87
C LYS A 45 14.17 8.20 -6.51
N GLU A 46 14.46 8.08 -5.22
CA GLU A 46 15.74 7.62 -4.71
C GLU A 46 15.58 6.89 -3.38
N ASP A 47 16.55 6.01 -3.09
CA ASP A 47 16.68 5.37 -1.79
C ASP A 47 17.20 6.38 -0.76
N VAL A 48 16.69 6.27 0.47
CA VAL A 48 17.08 7.12 1.59
C VAL A 48 18.41 6.65 2.16
N LYS A 49 19.33 7.58 2.39
CA LYS A 49 20.60 7.33 3.05
C LYS A 49 21.08 8.53 3.86
N ALA A 50 21.80 8.26 4.94
CA ALA A 50 22.47 9.26 5.77
C ALA A 50 23.66 8.64 6.50
N GLY A 51 24.78 9.34 6.61
CA GLY A 51 25.96 8.83 7.33
C GLY A 51 26.59 7.58 6.70
N ASP A 52 27.31 6.83 7.53
CA ASP A 52 27.98 5.57 7.16
C ASP A 52 27.37 4.44 8.00
N PHE A 53 26.41 3.73 7.40
CA PHE A 53 25.71 2.64 8.06
C PHE A 53 26.66 1.51 8.47
N ASP A 54 27.58 1.11 7.59
CA ASP A 54 28.42 -0.07 7.84
C ASP A 54 29.37 0.19 9.01
N ALA A 55 29.99 1.38 9.06
CA ALA A 55 30.84 1.77 10.18
C ALA A 55 30.04 1.88 11.50
N ALA A 56 28.88 2.55 11.47
CA ALA A 56 28.06 2.74 12.66
C ALA A 56 27.47 1.41 13.19
N TYR A 57 27.04 0.52 12.30
CA TYR A 57 26.52 -0.80 12.66
C TYR A 57 27.64 -1.71 13.18
N ALA A 58 28.86 -1.63 12.65
CA ALA A 58 29.99 -2.38 13.18
C ALA A 58 30.37 -1.94 14.61
N ALA A 59 30.24 -0.64 14.92
CA ALA A 59 30.59 -0.05 16.20
C ALA A 59 29.50 -0.15 17.29
N ALA A 60 28.26 -0.52 16.93
CA ALA A 60 27.14 -0.60 17.87
C ALA A 60 27.33 -1.72 18.91
N ALA A 61 26.98 -1.43 20.17
CA ALA A 61 27.11 -2.36 21.29
C ALA A 61 26.10 -3.50 21.20
N VAL A 62 24.84 -3.18 20.86
CA VAL A 62 23.76 -4.15 20.62
C VAL A 62 23.30 -4.04 19.18
N ARG A 63 23.07 -5.19 18.53
CA ARG A 63 22.73 -5.29 17.11
C ARG A 63 21.70 -6.37 16.86
N ILE A 64 20.76 -6.09 15.97
CA ILE A 64 19.84 -7.09 15.41
C ILE A 64 19.89 -7.09 13.89
N ASP A 65 19.62 -8.25 13.30
CA ASP A 65 19.43 -8.46 11.85
C ASP A 65 18.25 -9.40 11.65
N ALA A 66 17.09 -8.82 11.37
CA ALA A 66 15.80 -9.52 11.36
C ALA A 66 15.16 -9.47 9.97
N ARG A 67 14.35 -10.49 9.68
CA ARG A 67 13.64 -10.64 8.39
C ARG A 67 12.15 -10.77 8.64
N TYR A 68 11.37 -10.02 7.85
CA TYR A 68 9.91 -10.00 7.95
C TYR A 68 9.28 -10.16 6.57
N SER A 69 8.03 -10.61 6.53
CA SER A 69 7.26 -10.69 5.29
C SER A 69 5.79 -10.37 5.53
N THR A 70 5.12 -9.85 4.51
CA THR A 70 3.66 -9.74 4.49
C THR A 70 3.08 -10.51 3.33
N PRO A 71 1.96 -11.24 3.52
CA PRO A 71 1.34 -12.00 2.45
C PRO A 71 0.58 -11.09 1.48
N THR A 72 0.20 -11.64 0.33
CA THR A 72 -0.78 -11.02 -0.56
C THR A 72 -2.10 -10.74 0.20
N GLN A 73 -2.67 -9.54 0.00
CA GLN A 73 -3.99 -9.19 0.54
C GLN A 73 -4.88 -8.62 -0.55
N HIS A 74 -6.17 -8.96 -0.50
CA HIS A 74 -7.20 -8.42 -1.39
C HIS A 74 -8.18 -7.54 -0.60
N HIS A 75 -8.63 -6.47 -1.24
CA HIS A 75 -9.45 -5.43 -0.62
C HIS A 75 -10.83 -5.91 -0.20
N ASN A 76 -11.37 -6.87 -0.95
CA ASN A 76 -12.69 -7.47 -0.74
C ASN A 76 -13.80 -6.46 -0.35
N PRO A 77 -13.98 -5.34 -1.10
CA PRO A 77 -15.14 -4.48 -0.87
C PRO A 77 -16.42 -5.29 -1.08
N ILE A 78 -17.45 -5.04 -0.27
CA ILE A 78 -18.72 -5.78 -0.37
C ILE A 78 -19.35 -5.56 -1.74
N GLU A 79 -19.34 -4.32 -2.25
CA GLU A 79 -19.73 -4.02 -3.63
C GLU A 79 -18.71 -4.56 -4.64
N LEU A 80 -19.19 -5.39 -5.57
CA LEU A 80 -18.41 -5.93 -6.69
C LEU A 80 -17.94 -4.83 -7.66
N PHE A 81 -16.97 -5.15 -8.49
CA PHE A 81 -16.46 -4.23 -9.50
C PHE A 81 -17.38 -4.25 -10.71
N SER A 82 -17.92 -3.09 -11.06
CA SER A 82 -18.94 -2.98 -12.10
C SER A 82 -18.72 -1.75 -12.98
N THR A 83 -18.96 -1.88 -14.28
CA THR A 83 -18.95 -0.76 -15.24
C THR A 83 -20.25 -0.85 -16.02
N THR A 84 -20.94 0.27 -16.12
CA THR A 84 -21.99 0.45 -17.11
C THR A 84 -21.58 1.62 -18.01
N ALA A 85 -21.41 1.37 -19.30
CA ALA A 85 -21.03 2.40 -20.26
C ALA A 85 -22.06 2.52 -21.39
N PHE A 86 -22.27 3.75 -21.86
CA PHE A 86 -23.10 4.03 -23.03
C PHE A 86 -22.65 5.32 -23.72
N TRP A 87 -23.02 5.46 -25.00
CA TRP A 87 -22.69 6.62 -25.82
C TRP A 87 -23.95 7.40 -26.19
N GLN A 88 -23.85 8.73 -26.16
CA GLN A 88 -24.87 9.67 -26.65
C GLN A 88 -24.22 10.58 -27.70
N GLY A 89 -24.38 10.22 -28.97
CA GLY A 89 -23.52 10.78 -30.03
C GLY A 89 -22.06 10.47 -29.72
N ASP A 90 -21.23 11.50 -29.63
CA ASP A 90 -19.80 11.37 -29.29
C ASP A 90 -19.51 11.35 -27.78
N GLN A 91 -20.52 11.58 -26.93
CA GLN A 91 -20.32 11.60 -25.48
C GLN A 91 -20.37 10.18 -24.89
N LEU A 92 -19.31 9.79 -24.20
CA LEU A 92 -19.20 8.58 -23.41
C LEU A 92 -19.60 8.85 -21.95
N ILE A 93 -20.61 8.13 -21.46
CA ILE A 93 -21.04 8.17 -20.07
C ILE A 93 -20.76 6.81 -19.43
N VAL A 94 -20.06 6.82 -18.30
CA VAL A 94 -19.67 5.63 -17.54
C VAL A 94 -20.16 5.74 -16.10
N HIS A 95 -20.97 4.78 -15.67
CA HIS A 95 -21.29 4.56 -14.28
C HIS A 95 -20.38 3.47 -13.73
N GLU A 96 -19.48 3.86 -12.84
CA GLU A 96 -18.52 2.96 -12.22
C GLU A 96 -18.07 3.52 -10.87
N PRO A 97 -18.14 2.72 -9.78
CA PRO A 97 -17.65 3.14 -8.47
C PRO A 97 -16.16 3.48 -8.51
N SER A 98 -15.79 4.74 -8.25
CA SER A 98 -14.43 5.25 -8.40
C SER A 98 -14.05 6.24 -7.30
N GLN A 99 -12.83 6.09 -6.76
CA GLN A 99 -12.22 7.04 -5.82
C GLN A 99 -11.59 8.25 -6.54
N ASN A 100 -11.52 8.25 -7.88
CA ASN A 100 -10.84 9.28 -8.66
C ASN A 100 -11.52 9.54 -10.02
N VAL A 101 -12.76 10.05 -9.99
CA VAL A 101 -13.56 10.31 -11.20
C VAL A 101 -12.88 11.26 -12.19
N THR A 102 -12.12 12.25 -11.70
CA THR A 102 -11.41 13.22 -12.55
C THR A 102 -10.22 12.60 -13.25
N GLY A 103 -9.41 11.80 -12.53
CA GLY A 103 -8.29 11.08 -13.12
C GLY A 103 -8.75 10.06 -14.15
N TRP A 104 -9.79 9.29 -13.83
CA TRP A 104 -10.36 8.30 -14.74
C TRP A 104 -10.93 8.91 -16.02
N LYS A 105 -11.56 10.08 -15.93
CA LYS A 105 -12.03 10.82 -17.11
C LYS A 105 -10.86 11.07 -18.08
N ALA A 106 -9.74 11.57 -17.57
CA ALA A 106 -8.56 11.86 -18.40
C ALA A 106 -7.90 10.58 -18.92
N GLU A 107 -7.80 9.55 -18.07
CA GLU A 107 -7.20 8.27 -18.42
C GLU A 107 -7.99 7.53 -19.50
N LEU A 108 -9.31 7.42 -19.33
CA LEU A 108 -10.20 6.78 -20.30
C LEU A 108 -10.22 7.52 -21.64
N ALA A 109 -10.24 8.85 -21.61
CA ALA A 109 -10.16 9.67 -22.82
C ALA A 109 -8.86 9.42 -23.59
N ARG A 110 -7.73 9.34 -22.87
CA ARG A 110 -6.42 9.02 -23.44
C ARG A 110 -6.39 7.62 -24.06
N GLU A 111 -6.92 6.61 -23.36
CA GLU A 111 -6.96 5.23 -23.87
C GLU A 111 -7.83 5.09 -25.12
N LEU A 112 -8.99 5.75 -25.13
CA LEU A 112 -9.92 5.73 -26.26
C LEU A 112 -9.58 6.74 -27.36
N LYS A 113 -8.54 7.58 -27.15
CA LYS A 113 -8.11 8.64 -28.08
C LYS A 113 -9.25 9.60 -28.46
N ILE A 114 -10.02 10.04 -27.45
CA ILE A 114 -11.10 11.02 -27.61
C ILE A 114 -10.85 12.26 -26.75
N ASP A 115 -11.59 13.34 -27.02
CA ASP A 115 -11.55 14.53 -26.18
C ASP A 115 -12.06 14.19 -24.75
N PRO A 116 -11.30 14.51 -23.68
CA PRO A 116 -11.80 14.34 -22.32
C PRO A 116 -13.12 15.07 -22.06
N ALA A 117 -13.43 16.17 -22.74
CA ALA A 117 -14.73 16.85 -22.64
C ALA A 117 -15.91 15.93 -23.01
N ASN A 118 -15.66 14.90 -23.83
CA ASN A 118 -16.64 13.90 -24.24
C ASN A 118 -16.75 12.71 -23.27
N VAL A 119 -16.03 12.71 -22.14
CA VAL A 119 -16.10 11.64 -21.14
C VAL A 119 -16.74 12.13 -19.84
N ARG A 120 -17.73 11.41 -19.36
CA ARG A 120 -18.37 11.63 -18.05
C ARG A 120 -18.34 10.35 -17.22
N ILE A 121 -17.64 10.40 -16.08
CA ILE A 121 -17.65 9.35 -15.07
C ILE A 121 -18.67 9.71 -13.97
N VAL A 122 -19.54 8.77 -13.61
CA VAL A 122 -20.62 8.96 -12.63
C VAL A 122 -20.44 7.96 -11.48
N SER A 123 -20.14 8.46 -10.29
CA SER A 123 -19.88 7.66 -9.08
C SER A 123 -20.39 8.36 -7.80
N PRO A 124 -21.70 8.54 -7.63
CA PRO A 124 -22.26 9.19 -6.43
C PRO A 124 -22.09 8.37 -5.14
N PHE A 125 -22.04 7.04 -5.26
CA PHE A 125 -21.94 6.11 -4.13
C PHE A 125 -20.93 4.99 -4.44
N ILE A 126 -20.29 4.48 -3.40
CA ILE A 126 -19.30 3.39 -3.48
C ILE A 126 -19.47 2.49 -2.26
N GLY A 127 -19.75 1.20 -2.47
CA GLY A 127 -19.92 0.20 -1.41
C GLY A 127 -18.60 -0.38 -0.87
N GLY A 128 -17.61 0.50 -0.67
CA GLY A 128 -16.25 0.15 -0.28
C GLY A 128 -15.28 0.07 -1.46
N ALA A 129 -14.01 0.42 -1.19
CA ALA A 129 -12.93 0.43 -2.18
C ALA A 129 -11.59 0.06 -1.54
N PHE A 130 -11.24 0.76 -0.45
CA PHE A 130 -10.00 0.51 0.30
C PHE A 130 -8.72 0.61 -0.56
N GLY A 131 -8.76 1.31 -1.69
CA GLY A 131 -7.68 1.46 -2.67
C GLY A 131 -7.95 0.79 -4.02
N SER A 132 -8.82 -0.24 -4.09
CA SER A 132 -9.04 -1.03 -5.30
C SER A 132 -9.79 -0.29 -6.42
N LYS A 133 -10.53 0.76 -6.07
CA LYS A 133 -11.28 1.61 -7.01
C LYS A 133 -10.60 2.97 -7.22
N GLY A 134 -9.32 3.07 -6.88
CA GLY A 134 -8.49 4.25 -7.14
C GLY A 134 -7.94 4.26 -8.57
N PRO A 135 -7.19 3.23 -8.99
CA PRO A 135 -6.76 3.07 -10.38
C PRO A 135 -7.90 2.60 -11.29
N MET A 136 -7.90 3.04 -12.55
CA MET A 136 -8.78 2.45 -13.57
C MET A 136 -8.25 1.07 -13.98
N THR A 137 -9.13 0.18 -14.42
CA THR A 137 -8.73 -1.13 -14.98
C THR A 137 -9.09 -1.22 -16.46
N PRO A 138 -8.42 -2.08 -17.26
CA PRO A 138 -8.72 -2.22 -18.69
C PRO A 138 -10.19 -2.53 -19.00
N ARG A 139 -10.91 -3.14 -18.05
CA ARG A 139 -12.34 -3.43 -18.10
C ARG A 139 -13.18 -2.22 -18.50
N THR A 140 -12.87 -1.04 -17.95
CA THR A 140 -13.65 0.19 -18.21
C THR A 140 -13.60 0.56 -19.69
N ALA A 141 -12.42 0.56 -20.29
CA ALA A 141 -12.23 0.84 -21.72
C ALA A 141 -12.85 -0.24 -22.61
N ILE A 142 -12.68 -1.53 -22.26
CA ILE A 142 -13.28 -2.65 -23.00
C ILE A 142 -14.81 -2.52 -23.06
N VAL A 143 -15.45 -2.22 -21.92
CA VAL A 143 -16.91 -2.05 -21.83
C VAL A 143 -17.37 -0.81 -22.61
N ALA A 144 -16.61 0.29 -22.56
CA ALA A 144 -16.91 1.48 -23.35
C ALA A 144 -16.83 1.21 -24.87
N VAL A 145 -15.82 0.48 -25.33
CA VAL A 145 -15.69 0.08 -26.75
C VAL A 145 -16.82 -0.85 -27.18
N ALA A 146 -17.18 -1.83 -26.34
CA ALA A 146 -18.31 -2.72 -26.61
C ALA A 146 -19.62 -1.93 -26.75
N ALA A 147 -19.88 -0.98 -25.84
CA ALA A 147 -21.04 -0.11 -25.91
C ALA A 147 -21.07 0.74 -27.19
N LYS A 148 -19.91 1.23 -27.64
CA LYS A 148 -19.81 1.99 -28.90
C LYS A 148 -20.18 1.13 -30.10
N ARG A 149 -19.61 -0.08 -30.19
CA ARG A 149 -19.83 -1.00 -31.32
C ARG A 149 -21.27 -1.49 -31.41
N LEU A 150 -21.91 -1.70 -30.26
CA LEU A 150 -23.29 -2.19 -30.20
C LEU A 150 -24.33 -1.07 -30.34
N GLY A 151 -23.93 0.20 -30.17
CA GLY A 151 -24.88 1.32 -30.11
C GLY A 151 -25.88 1.19 -28.95
N ARG A 152 -25.55 0.44 -27.91
CA ARG A 152 -26.43 0.11 -26.76
C ARG A 152 -25.64 0.23 -25.45
N PRO A 153 -26.29 0.53 -24.32
CA PRO A 153 -25.66 0.43 -23.01
C PRO A 153 -25.13 -0.98 -22.74
N VAL A 154 -23.91 -1.07 -22.19
CA VAL A 154 -23.28 -2.33 -21.80
C VAL A 154 -22.93 -2.29 -20.33
N ARG A 155 -23.29 -3.34 -19.60
CA ARG A 155 -22.95 -3.55 -18.20
C ARG A 155 -22.07 -4.78 -18.05
N CYS A 156 -20.98 -4.64 -17.31
CA CYS A 156 -20.12 -5.73 -16.88
C CYS A 156 -19.95 -5.64 -15.37
N VAL A 157 -20.29 -6.71 -14.65
CA VAL A 157 -20.04 -6.87 -13.23
C VAL A 157 -19.12 -8.07 -13.07
N THR A 158 -17.95 -7.88 -12.47
CA THR A 158 -17.03 -9.00 -12.25
C THR A 158 -17.54 -9.84 -11.09
N SER A 159 -17.53 -11.16 -11.24
CA SER A 159 -17.80 -12.05 -10.12
C SER A 159 -16.75 -11.87 -9.01
N ARG A 160 -17.07 -12.30 -7.79
CA ARG A 160 -16.11 -12.26 -6.68
C ARG A 160 -14.83 -13.01 -7.02
N MET A 161 -14.94 -14.17 -7.67
CA MET A 161 -13.79 -14.98 -8.06
C MET A 161 -12.94 -14.26 -9.11
N GLN A 162 -13.56 -13.66 -10.13
CA GLN A 162 -12.85 -12.89 -11.15
C GLN A 162 -12.12 -11.68 -10.55
N ALA A 163 -12.63 -11.08 -9.47
CA ALA A 163 -12.00 -9.91 -8.85
C ALA A 163 -10.58 -10.17 -8.34
N PHE A 164 -10.22 -11.41 -7.97
CA PHE A 164 -8.86 -11.74 -7.51
C PHE A 164 -7.80 -11.63 -8.62
N GLY A 165 -8.19 -11.85 -9.88
CA GLY A 165 -7.28 -11.76 -11.03
C GLY A 165 -7.46 -10.49 -11.87
N THR A 166 -8.63 -9.86 -11.84
CA THR A 166 -8.96 -8.69 -12.68
C THR A 166 -8.73 -7.34 -12.01
N GLN A 167 -8.53 -7.33 -10.68
CA GLN A 167 -8.31 -6.12 -9.91
C GLN A 167 -6.90 -6.11 -9.30
N THR A 168 -6.48 -4.95 -8.83
CA THR A 168 -5.22 -4.82 -8.09
C THR A 168 -5.34 -5.44 -6.70
N TYR A 169 -4.20 -5.63 -6.04
CA TYR A 169 -4.08 -6.22 -4.70
C TYR A 169 -2.88 -5.63 -3.97
N ARG A 170 -2.76 -5.84 -2.66
CA ARG A 170 -1.51 -5.55 -1.94
C ARG A 170 -0.53 -6.69 -2.21
N ALA A 171 0.59 -6.35 -2.84
CA ALA A 171 1.67 -7.29 -3.10
C ALA A 171 2.18 -7.96 -1.82
N GLU A 172 2.65 -9.20 -1.96
CA GLU A 172 3.53 -9.80 -0.97
C GLU A 172 4.82 -8.97 -0.89
N THR A 173 5.34 -8.78 0.33
CA THR A 173 6.60 -8.08 0.56
C THR A 173 7.53 -8.90 1.45
N ARG A 174 8.83 -8.71 1.28
CA ARG A 174 9.87 -9.21 2.17
C ARG A 174 10.74 -8.05 2.62
N HIS A 175 11.23 -8.13 3.86
CA HIS A 175 11.97 -7.06 4.50
C HIS A 175 13.17 -7.63 5.24
N ARG A 176 14.27 -6.90 5.23
CA ARG A 176 15.40 -7.09 6.14
C ARG A 176 15.64 -5.79 6.87
N ILE A 177 15.66 -5.86 8.20
CA ILE A 177 15.94 -4.71 9.05
C ILE A 177 17.14 -5.00 9.92
N ARG A 178 18.08 -4.07 9.94
CA ARG A 178 19.25 -4.10 10.81
C ARG A 178 19.25 -2.85 11.67
N ILE A 179 19.39 -3.03 12.98
CA ILE A 179 19.43 -1.92 13.95
C ILE A 179 20.67 -2.11 14.82
N GLY A 180 21.47 -1.06 14.96
CA GLY A 180 22.55 -0.96 15.94
C GLY A 180 22.25 0.14 16.96
N ALA A 181 22.42 -0.15 18.25
CA ALA A 181 22.27 0.84 19.32
C ALA A 181 23.40 0.73 20.36
N GLY A 182 23.54 1.80 21.15
CA GLY A 182 24.31 1.77 22.40
C GLY A 182 23.58 1.00 23.50
N GLU A 183 24.28 0.73 24.61
CA GLU A 183 23.69 0.13 25.82
C GLU A 183 22.62 1.04 26.46
N ASP A 184 22.66 2.34 26.18
CA ASP A 184 21.65 3.33 26.59
C ASP A 184 20.38 3.30 25.72
N GLY A 185 20.34 2.41 24.71
CA GLY A 185 19.22 2.24 23.79
C GLY A 185 19.12 3.30 22.68
N ARG A 186 20.09 4.21 22.54
CA ARG A 186 20.11 5.15 21.41
C ARG A 186 20.53 4.44 20.13
N ILE A 187 19.71 4.53 19.09
CA ILE A 187 20.01 3.95 17.77
C ILE A 187 21.09 4.79 17.08
N THR A 188 22.10 4.11 16.55
CA THR A 188 23.23 4.73 15.84
C THR A 188 23.34 4.27 14.38
N ALA A 189 22.71 3.13 14.05
CA ALA A 189 22.65 2.60 12.70
C ALA A 189 21.30 1.93 12.43
N PHE A 190 20.69 2.27 11.29
CA PHE A 190 19.46 1.66 10.81
C PHE A 190 19.57 1.30 9.34
N ALA A 191 19.25 0.06 8.98
CA ALA A 191 19.03 -0.32 7.60
C ALA A 191 17.66 -0.98 7.40
N HIS A 192 16.98 -0.61 6.31
CA HIS A 192 15.76 -1.27 5.86
C HIS A 192 15.83 -1.54 4.35
N GLU A 193 15.93 -2.82 4.01
CA GLU A 193 15.86 -3.31 2.64
C GLU A 193 14.50 -4.00 2.43
N GLY A 194 13.79 -3.61 1.38
CA GLY A 194 12.49 -4.16 1.00
C GLY A 194 12.50 -4.81 -0.37
N TRP A 195 11.78 -5.92 -0.52
CA TRP A 195 11.48 -6.56 -1.79
C TRP A 195 9.97 -6.62 -1.98
N GLU A 196 9.50 -6.26 -3.17
CA GLU A 196 8.08 -6.14 -3.49
C GLU A 196 7.79 -6.93 -4.77
N VAL A 197 6.83 -7.86 -4.74
CA VAL A 197 6.37 -8.52 -5.97
C VAL A 197 5.62 -7.51 -6.83
N THR A 198 5.91 -7.51 -8.13
CA THR A 198 5.17 -6.71 -9.11
C THR A 198 4.98 -7.51 -10.41
N SER A 199 4.17 -6.98 -11.33
CA SER A 199 3.93 -7.63 -12.62
C SER A 199 5.11 -7.43 -13.59
N ARG A 200 5.17 -8.22 -14.66
CA ARG A 200 6.13 -7.95 -15.76
C ARG A 200 5.85 -6.62 -16.49
N PRO A 201 4.60 -6.27 -16.85
CA PRO A 201 4.33 -5.06 -17.64
C PRO A 201 4.50 -3.77 -16.86
N ASP A 202 4.05 -3.74 -15.60
CA ASP A 202 3.98 -2.52 -14.79
C ASP A 202 4.86 -2.61 -13.55
N PRO A 203 5.88 -1.74 -13.40
CA PRO A 203 6.73 -1.69 -12.23
C PRO A 203 6.06 -0.89 -11.11
N TYR A 204 4.91 -1.37 -10.61
CA TYR A 204 4.26 -0.75 -9.45
C TYR A 204 5.21 -0.79 -8.25
N VAL A 205 5.38 0.37 -7.58
CA VAL A 205 6.29 0.57 -6.45
C VAL A 205 5.49 0.96 -5.23
N VAL A 206 5.67 0.22 -4.13
CA VAL A 206 5.12 0.55 -2.81
C VAL A 206 6.07 1.53 -2.09
N GLY A 207 7.37 1.23 -2.01
CA GLY A 207 8.42 2.21 -1.68
C GLY A 207 8.41 2.78 -0.25
N GLY A 208 8.02 1.96 0.74
CA GLY A 208 7.81 2.43 2.12
C GLY A 208 9.06 2.72 2.94
N THR A 209 10.26 2.42 2.43
CA THR A 209 11.52 2.76 3.12
C THR A 209 11.73 4.27 3.28
N SER A 210 11.11 5.06 2.40
CA SER A 210 11.10 6.52 2.48
C SER A 210 10.56 7.04 3.82
N ALA A 211 9.54 6.36 4.36
CA ALA A 211 8.95 6.68 5.65
C ALA A 211 9.73 6.03 6.80
N THR A 212 10.05 4.74 6.72
CA THR A 212 10.70 4.03 7.83
C THR A 212 12.10 4.54 8.12
N GLY A 213 12.86 4.93 7.10
CA GLY A 213 14.21 5.51 7.25
C GLY A 213 14.22 6.90 7.90
N ARG A 214 13.05 7.49 8.19
CA ARG A 214 12.89 8.82 8.80
C ARG A 214 12.04 8.80 10.08
N MET A 215 11.66 7.61 10.55
CA MET A 215 10.67 7.49 11.60
C MET A 215 11.21 7.87 12.99
N TYR A 216 12.40 7.38 13.33
CA TYR A 216 13.10 7.62 14.60
C TYR A 216 14.47 8.27 14.36
N ASP A 217 15.14 8.69 15.44
CA ASP A 217 16.51 9.21 15.39
C ASP A 217 17.52 8.06 15.28
N TYR A 218 17.99 7.76 14.06
CA TYR A 218 18.79 6.57 13.78
C TYR A 218 20.31 6.79 13.68
N GLY A 219 20.77 8.04 13.67
CA GLY A 219 22.15 8.34 13.28
C GLY A 219 22.40 8.05 11.80
N SER A 220 23.03 6.91 11.48
CA SER A 220 23.29 6.48 10.10
C SER A 220 22.16 5.62 9.54
N VAL A 221 21.75 5.88 8.31
CA VAL A 221 20.61 5.25 7.63
C VAL A 221 21.04 4.69 6.28
N LEU A 222 20.66 3.45 6.00
CA LEU A 222 20.74 2.80 4.69
C LEU A 222 19.39 2.22 4.30
N THR A 223 18.84 2.57 3.15
CA THR A 223 17.62 1.91 2.67
C THR A 223 17.76 1.44 1.24
N HIS A 224 16.97 0.45 0.88
CA HIS A 224 16.89 -0.03 -0.49
C HIS A 224 15.54 -0.67 -0.76
N VAL A 225 14.96 -0.44 -1.95
CA VAL A 225 13.77 -1.17 -2.41
C VAL A 225 14.04 -1.84 -3.76
N SER A 226 13.71 -3.12 -3.81
CA SER A 226 13.79 -3.99 -4.98
C SER A 226 12.40 -4.42 -5.44
N LEU A 227 12.15 -4.38 -6.74
CA LEU A 227 10.96 -4.95 -7.37
C LEU A 227 11.29 -6.32 -7.92
N VAL A 228 10.46 -7.31 -7.63
CA VAL A 228 10.55 -8.67 -8.16
C VAL A 228 9.44 -8.88 -9.17
N GLN A 229 9.80 -8.83 -10.46
CA GLN A 229 8.85 -8.97 -11.55
C GLN A 229 8.45 -10.44 -11.72
N ALA A 230 7.15 -10.71 -11.61
CA ALA A 230 6.53 -12.03 -11.61
C ALA A 230 5.35 -12.11 -12.59
N ASP A 231 4.95 -13.34 -12.93
CA ASP A 231 3.77 -13.66 -13.77
C ASP A 231 2.48 -13.55 -12.93
N ARG A 232 2.16 -12.33 -12.52
CA ARG A 232 0.95 -11.96 -11.76
C ARG A 232 0.34 -10.68 -12.33
N ASN A 233 -0.94 -10.45 -12.00
CA ASN A 233 -1.57 -9.15 -12.23
C ASN A 233 -0.80 -8.02 -11.50
N THR A 234 -0.92 -6.80 -12.02
CA THR A 234 -0.30 -5.61 -11.43
C THR A 234 -0.87 -5.36 -10.03
N PRO A 235 -0.04 -5.29 -8.97
CA PRO A 235 -0.49 -4.86 -7.65
C PRO A 235 -0.93 -3.39 -7.66
N GLY A 236 -1.51 -2.92 -6.55
CA GLY A 236 -1.95 -1.53 -6.47
C GLY A 236 -2.22 -1.09 -5.05
N TYR A 237 -2.87 0.07 -4.94
CA TYR A 237 -3.14 0.68 -3.64
C TYR A 237 -4.06 -0.21 -2.81
N MET A 238 -3.66 -0.53 -1.59
CA MET A 238 -4.55 -1.00 -0.52
C MET A 238 -4.30 -0.12 0.71
N ARG A 239 -5.35 0.17 1.50
CA ARG A 239 -5.35 1.14 2.62
C ARG A 239 -4.01 1.20 3.36
N SER A 240 -3.40 2.38 3.40
CA SER A 240 -2.00 2.58 3.81
C SER A 240 -1.01 1.74 3.00
N PRO A 241 -0.81 2.06 1.70
CA PRO A 241 -0.10 1.17 0.77
C PRO A 241 1.36 0.94 1.18
N PRO A 242 2.18 2.00 1.38
CA PRO A 242 3.54 1.83 1.90
C PRO A 242 3.58 1.48 3.38
N GLU A 243 2.80 2.17 4.21
CA GLU A 243 3.00 2.12 5.66
C GLU A 243 2.62 0.77 6.25
N THR A 244 1.59 0.09 5.74
CA THR A 244 1.17 -1.21 6.29
C THR A 244 2.31 -2.24 6.30
N PRO A 245 2.93 -2.62 5.16
CA PRO A 245 3.99 -3.63 5.16
C PRO A 245 5.31 -3.13 5.76
N TYR A 246 5.68 -1.88 5.51
CA TYR A 246 6.98 -1.36 5.93
C TYR A 246 7.03 -0.97 7.41
N VAL A 247 5.97 -0.35 7.95
CA VAL A 247 5.89 -0.01 9.38
C VAL A 247 5.64 -1.28 10.20
N TYR A 248 4.93 -2.28 9.65
CA TYR A 248 4.88 -3.62 10.27
C TYR A 248 6.29 -4.18 10.50
N ALA A 249 7.13 -4.23 9.46
CA ALA A 249 8.49 -4.75 9.60
C ALA A 249 9.31 -3.91 10.60
N LEU A 250 9.24 -2.56 10.49
CA LEU A 250 9.93 -1.65 11.39
C LEU A 250 9.55 -1.88 12.85
N GLU A 251 8.26 -1.89 13.17
CA GLU A 251 7.80 -1.90 14.56
C GLU A 251 8.03 -3.25 15.24
N ASN A 252 8.08 -4.36 14.48
CA ASN A 252 8.57 -5.63 15.02
C ASN A 252 10.07 -5.56 15.33
N ALA A 253 10.89 -5.00 14.44
CA ALA A 253 12.32 -4.84 14.68
C ALA A 253 12.62 -3.91 15.87
N MET A 254 11.82 -2.86 16.05
CA MET A 254 11.91 -1.98 17.22
C MET A 254 11.61 -2.74 18.51
N ASP A 255 10.65 -3.67 18.50
CA ASP A 255 10.32 -4.50 19.67
C ASP A 255 11.42 -5.53 19.97
N GLU A 256 11.92 -6.22 18.93
CA GLU A 256 13.05 -7.15 19.07
C GLU A 256 14.32 -6.45 19.59
N MET A 257 14.58 -5.21 19.14
CA MET A 257 15.70 -4.43 19.64
C MET A 257 15.52 -4.03 21.10
N ALA A 258 14.30 -3.64 21.50
CA ALA A 258 13.98 -3.36 22.90
C ALA A 258 14.18 -4.61 23.78
N VAL A 259 13.76 -5.79 23.31
CA VAL A 259 14.02 -7.07 23.99
C VAL A 259 15.51 -7.36 24.12
N ALA A 260 16.29 -7.17 23.05
CA ALA A 260 17.74 -7.38 23.05
C ALA A 260 18.47 -6.46 24.05
N LEU A 261 17.95 -5.25 24.27
CA LEU A 261 18.44 -4.28 25.24
C LEU A 261 17.88 -4.49 26.67
N GLY A 262 16.89 -5.38 26.85
CA GLY A 262 16.17 -5.50 28.11
C GLY A 262 15.38 -4.23 28.48
N MET A 263 14.96 -3.45 27.47
CA MET A 263 14.28 -2.17 27.63
C MET A 263 12.78 -2.31 27.40
N ASP A 264 11.96 -1.50 28.07
CA ASP A 264 10.54 -1.40 27.75
C ASP A 264 10.36 -0.82 26.32
N PRO A 265 9.53 -1.43 25.46
CA PRO A 265 9.43 -1.04 24.06
C PRO A 265 8.78 0.33 23.83
N VAL A 266 7.97 0.85 24.78
CA VAL A 266 7.46 2.22 24.72
C VAL A 266 8.58 3.20 25.06
N GLU A 267 9.39 2.88 26.08
CA GLU A 267 10.54 3.71 26.45
C GLU A 267 11.62 3.73 25.35
N PHE A 268 11.90 2.60 24.72
CA PHE A 268 12.84 2.51 23.60
C PHE A 268 12.45 3.45 22.43
N ARG A 269 11.16 3.56 22.13
CA ARG A 269 10.65 4.49 21.12
C ARG A 269 10.71 5.94 21.60
N ARG A 270 10.49 6.19 22.90
CA ARG A 270 10.58 7.53 23.50
C ARG A 270 11.99 8.11 23.41
N ILE A 271 13.01 7.35 23.78
CA ILE A 271 14.40 7.85 23.77
C ILE A 271 14.93 8.11 22.35
N ASN A 272 14.33 7.44 21.36
CA ASN A 272 14.66 7.57 19.94
C ASN A 272 13.67 8.47 19.17
N GLU A 273 12.80 9.21 19.84
CA GLU A 273 11.92 10.19 19.18
C GLU A 273 12.73 11.40 18.71
N PRO A 274 12.69 11.73 17.41
CA PRO A 274 13.49 12.82 16.88
C PRO A 274 12.80 14.18 17.15
N LYS A 275 13.61 15.22 17.37
CA LYS A 275 13.11 16.60 17.57
C LYS A 275 12.70 17.31 16.26
N ALA A 276 13.19 16.81 15.13
CA ALA A 276 12.93 17.29 13.77
C ALA A 276 13.09 16.10 12.81
N GLU A 277 12.73 16.23 11.54
CA GLU A 277 12.91 15.13 10.58
C GLU A 277 14.40 14.69 10.54
N PRO A 278 14.72 13.41 10.78
CA PRO A 278 16.06 13.00 11.21
C PRO A 278 17.15 13.18 10.14
N ILE A 279 16.79 13.27 8.85
CA ILE A 279 17.78 13.39 7.77
C ILE A 279 17.90 14.83 7.29
N GLY A 280 16.83 15.39 6.74
CA GLY A 280 16.78 16.76 6.20
C GLY A 280 16.58 17.84 7.26
N LYS A 281 16.43 17.47 8.54
CA LYS A 281 16.34 18.36 9.71
C LYS A 281 15.23 19.40 9.63
N LYS A 282 14.19 19.14 8.83
CA LYS A 282 13.02 20.01 8.74
C LYS A 282 12.21 19.91 10.03
N PRO A 283 11.72 21.04 10.58
CA PRO A 283 10.84 20.99 11.73
C PRO A 283 9.54 20.27 11.36
N PHE A 284 9.01 19.47 12.29
CA PHE A 284 7.66 18.92 12.13
C PHE A 284 6.64 20.06 12.22
N SER A 285 5.61 20.03 11.37
CA SER A 285 4.47 20.93 11.49
C SER A 285 3.67 20.66 12.77
N SER A 286 3.46 19.37 13.06
CA SER A 286 2.97 18.84 14.32
C SER A 286 3.44 17.40 14.46
N ARG A 287 3.76 16.98 15.67
CA ARG A 287 4.10 15.60 16.00
C ARG A 287 3.79 15.35 17.47
N SER A 288 2.87 14.44 17.73
CA SER A 288 2.37 14.17 19.08
C SER A 288 2.60 12.72 19.50
N LEU A 289 3.63 12.05 18.93
CA LEU A 289 3.81 10.61 19.07
C LEU A 289 3.96 10.21 20.54
N ILE A 290 4.78 10.93 21.31
CA ILE A 290 5.03 10.61 22.71
C ILE A 290 3.79 10.87 23.58
N GLN A 291 3.06 11.95 23.30
CA GLN A 291 1.79 12.20 23.96
C GLN A 291 0.76 11.08 23.65
N CYS A 292 0.74 10.57 22.41
CA CYS A 292 -0.09 9.42 22.05
C CYS A 292 0.33 8.16 22.83
N TYR A 293 1.63 7.88 22.95
CA TYR A 293 2.12 6.76 23.75
C TYR A 293 1.74 6.88 25.22
N GLU A 294 1.89 8.06 25.83
CA GLU A 294 1.52 8.30 27.22
C GLU A 294 0.03 8.05 27.46
N GLN A 295 -0.83 8.63 26.62
CA GLN A 295 -2.27 8.45 26.74
C GLN A 295 -2.70 7.00 26.49
N ALA A 296 -2.15 6.37 25.45
CA ALA A 296 -2.45 4.97 25.12
C ALA A 296 -1.96 4.03 26.21
N ALA A 297 -0.74 4.20 26.73
CA ALA A 297 -0.18 3.38 27.80
C ALA A 297 -1.01 3.48 29.08
N ASN A 298 -1.44 4.69 29.45
CA ASN A 298 -2.30 4.92 30.62
C ASN A 298 -3.67 4.25 30.44
N ALA A 299 -4.33 4.48 29.30
CA ALA A 299 -5.66 3.92 29.02
C ALA A 299 -5.66 2.39 28.89
N PHE A 300 -4.61 1.83 28.29
CA PHE A 300 -4.44 0.39 28.10
C PHE A 300 -4.02 -0.34 29.39
N GLY A 301 -3.49 0.40 30.37
CA GLY A 301 -2.95 -0.17 31.61
C GLY A 301 -1.57 -0.80 31.42
N TRP A 302 -0.71 -0.21 30.58
CA TRP A 302 0.63 -0.70 30.24
C TRP A 302 1.52 -0.94 31.47
N ALA A 303 1.33 -0.17 32.55
CA ALA A 303 2.04 -0.36 33.81
C ALA A 303 1.84 -1.76 34.45
N LYS A 304 0.83 -2.53 34.01
CA LYS A 304 0.59 -3.91 34.46
C LYS A 304 1.40 -4.95 33.68
N ARG A 305 2.12 -4.55 32.63
CA ARG A 305 2.90 -5.45 31.78
C ARG A 305 4.07 -6.04 32.57
N ASP A 306 4.14 -7.38 32.62
CA ASP A 306 5.38 -8.08 32.96
C ASP A 306 6.19 -8.29 31.66
N PRO A 307 7.40 -7.71 31.54
CA PRO A 307 8.18 -7.79 30.31
C PRO A 307 8.70 -9.21 30.00
N LYS A 308 8.65 -10.15 30.94
CA LYS A 308 9.15 -11.52 30.73
C LYS A 308 8.22 -12.30 29.79
N VAL A 309 8.81 -12.93 28.77
CA VAL A 309 8.08 -13.77 27.82
C VAL A 309 7.29 -14.86 28.56
N GLY A 310 5.98 -14.90 28.34
CA GLY A 310 5.08 -15.90 28.90
C GLY A 310 4.70 -15.72 30.38
N ALA A 311 5.04 -14.58 30.99
CA ALA A 311 4.75 -14.30 32.40
C ALA A 311 3.28 -13.93 32.66
N MET A 312 2.62 -13.26 31.71
CA MET A 312 1.21 -12.89 31.86
C MET A 312 0.29 -14.01 31.34
N ARG A 313 -0.62 -14.48 32.20
CA ARG A 313 -1.54 -15.59 31.90
C ARG A 313 -2.93 -15.35 32.49
N ASP A 314 -3.93 -15.93 31.85
CA ASP A 314 -5.28 -16.12 32.38
C ASP A 314 -5.71 -17.57 32.16
N GLY A 315 -5.59 -18.40 33.21
CA GLY A 315 -5.71 -19.85 33.11
C GLY A 315 -4.71 -20.43 32.10
N ASP A 316 -5.25 -21.09 31.08
CA ASP A 316 -4.48 -21.72 29.99
C ASP A 316 -4.03 -20.71 28.92
N TRP A 317 -4.49 -19.47 28.96
CA TRP A 317 -4.21 -18.45 27.94
C TRP A 317 -2.93 -17.66 28.25
N LEU A 318 -2.05 -17.56 27.26
CA LEU A 318 -0.94 -16.61 27.28
C LEU A 318 -1.43 -15.22 26.88
N ILE A 319 -1.12 -14.21 27.70
CA ILE A 319 -1.46 -12.82 27.42
C ILE A 319 -0.22 -12.09 26.92
N GLY A 320 -0.36 -11.42 25.77
CA GLY A 320 0.67 -10.54 25.22
C GLY A 320 0.19 -9.08 25.21
N MET A 321 1.07 -8.16 25.60
CA MET A 321 0.87 -6.72 25.44
C MET A 321 1.94 -6.20 24.47
N GLY A 322 1.50 -5.61 23.36
CA GLY A 322 2.37 -5.06 22.33
C GLY A 322 2.02 -3.61 22.01
N CYS A 323 2.98 -2.89 21.45
CA CYS A 323 2.80 -1.51 21.00
C CYS A 323 3.43 -1.32 19.62
N ALA A 324 2.91 -0.37 18.86
CA ALA A 324 3.48 0.00 17.57
C ALA A 324 3.17 1.47 17.27
N THR A 325 4.09 2.14 16.59
CA THR A 325 3.83 3.46 16.04
C THR A 325 3.07 3.34 14.72
N ALA A 326 2.12 4.24 14.51
CA ALA A 326 1.52 4.49 13.20
C ALA A 326 1.96 5.86 12.68
N ILE A 327 2.30 5.91 11.39
CA ILE A 327 2.49 7.16 10.63
C ILE A 327 1.72 7.08 9.33
N TYR A 328 1.38 8.24 8.78
CA TYR A 328 0.83 8.35 7.44
C TYR A 328 1.17 9.73 6.85
N PRO A 329 1.63 9.83 5.59
CA PRO A 329 1.94 11.11 4.99
C PRO A 329 0.66 11.91 4.73
N THR A 330 0.71 13.23 4.97
CA THR A 330 -0.33 14.16 4.56
C THR A 330 0.02 14.71 3.18
N ALA A 331 -0.77 14.35 2.18
CA ALA A 331 -0.69 14.95 0.83
C ALA A 331 -1.69 16.10 0.72
N VAL A 332 -1.29 17.17 0.03
CA VAL A 332 -2.16 18.32 -0.25
C VAL A 332 -2.15 18.56 -1.76
N ALA A 333 -3.34 18.76 -2.32
CA ALA A 333 -3.54 19.08 -3.72
C ALA A 333 -4.68 20.10 -3.87
N PRO A 334 -4.69 20.92 -4.93
CA PRO A 334 -5.82 21.81 -5.21
C PRO A 334 -7.13 21.03 -5.37
N CYS A 335 -8.21 21.56 -4.81
CA CYS A 335 -9.56 21.04 -5.00
C CYS A 335 -10.53 22.18 -5.33
N ALA A 336 -11.62 21.87 -6.04
CA ALA A 336 -12.67 22.81 -6.36
C ALA A 336 -14.03 22.26 -5.91
N ALA A 337 -14.88 23.14 -5.40
CA ALA A 337 -16.27 22.86 -5.08
C ALA A 337 -17.16 23.92 -5.73
N ARG A 338 -18.38 23.52 -6.11
CA ARG A 338 -19.42 24.46 -6.58
C ARG A 338 -20.58 24.38 -5.60
N VAL A 339 -20.99 25.54 -5.09
CA VAL A 339 -22.16 25.70 -4.24
C VAL A 339 -23.18 26.52 -5.02
N ARG A 340 -24.46 26.16 -4.94
CA ARG A 340 -25.57 26.89 -5.54
C ARG A 340 -26.65 27.05 -4.48
N LEU A 341 -27.09 28.29 -4.26
CA LEU A 341 -28.33 28.59 -3.56
C LEU A 341 -29.47 28.61 -4.56
N THR A 342 -30.51 27.85 -4.29
CA THR A 342 -31.75 27.77 -5.07
C THR A 342 -32.69 28.92 -4.68
N SER A 343 -33.75 29.15 -5.46
CA SER A 343 -34.76 30.17 -5.16
C SER A 343 -35.51 29.89 -3.86
N ASP A 344 -35.54 28.63 -3.44
CA ASP A 344 -36.28 28.15 -2.28
C ASP A 344 -35.47 28.27 -0.98
N GLY A 345 -34.20 28.68 -1.09
CA GLY A 345 -33.29 28.85 0.05
C GLY A 345 -32.38 27.65 0.34
N ASP A 346 -32.42 26.60 -0.49
CA ASP A 346 -31.57 25.39 -0.38
C ASP A 346 -30.25 25.49 -1.15
#